data_AF-A0A1H3GYQ6-F1
#
_entry.id   AF-A0A1H3GYQ6-F1
#
_cell.length_a   1.000
_cell.length_b   1.000
_cell.length_c   1.000
_cell.angle_alpha   90.00
_cell.angle_beta   90.00
_cell.angle_gamma   90.00
#
_symmetry.space_group_name_H-M   'P 1'
#
loop_
_entity.id
_entity.type
_entity.pdbx_description
1 polymer ?
#
loop_
_entity_poly.entity_id
_entity_poly.type
_entity_poly.pdbx_seq_one_letter_code
_entity_poly.pdbx_strand_id
1 'polypeptide(L)' 'MGFLIWIAVTVATIIPLMKLLPHFGVHKYWAFAAVIPIVPLILLWVMALKLQDMERH' A
#
# COMPACT_ATOMS: atom_id res chain seq x y z
N MET A 1 9.42 22.30 -8.11
CA MET A 1 9.92 21.30 -7.14
C MET A 1 8.82 20.40 -6.56
N GLY A 2 7.65 20.91 -6.16
CA GLY A 2 6.60 20.09 -5.51
C GLY A 2 6.06 18.89 -6.32
N PHE A 3 5.83 19.06 -7.63
CA PHE A 3 5.29 17.97 -8.46
C PHE A 3 6.27 16.79 -8.64
N LEU A 4 7.56 17.08 -8.82
CA LEU A 4 8.61 16.04 -8.91
C LEU A 4 8.74 15.27 -7.59
N ILE A 5 8.67 15.98 -6.45
CA ILE A 5 8.69 15.36 -5.12
C ILE A 5 7.45 14.48 -4.94
N TRP A 6 6.27 14.94 -5.35
CA TRP A 6 5.04 14.15 -5.25
C TRP A 6 5.12 12.86 -6.07
N ILE A 7 5.59 12.93 -7.32
CA ILE A 7 5.82 11.72 -8.15
C ILE A 7 6.80 10.77 -7.47
N ALA A 8 7.93 11.29 -6.96
CA ALA A 8 8.94 10.46 -6.31
C ALA A 8 8.35 9.72 -5.09
N VAL A 9 7.59 10.42 -4.24
CA VAL A 9 6.92 9.84 -3.07
C VAL A 9 5.86 8.81 -3.47
N THR A 10 5.04 9.11 -4.48
CA THR A 10 4.03 8.20 -4.99
C THR A 10 4.67 6.92 -5.53
N VAL A 11 5.72 7.01 -6.35
CA VAL A 11 6.44 5.84 -6.88
C VAL A 11 7.10 5.05 -5.75
N ALA A 12 7.75 5.73 -4.80
CA ALA A 12 8.36 5.10 -3.63
C ALA A 12 7.33 4.39 -2.73
N THR A 13 6.06 4.77 -2.80
CA THR A 13 4.95 4.13 -2.06
C THR A 13 4.34 2.95 -2.84
N ILE A 14 4.14 3.10 -4.16
CA ILE A 14 3.52 2.07 -5.01
C ILE A 14 4.39 0.82 -5.11
N ILE A 15 5.70 0.99 -5.35
CA ILE A 15 6.64 -0.13 -5.56
C ILE A 15 6.61 -1.15 -4.40
N PRO A 16 6.76 -0.76 -3.12
CA PRO A 16 6.70 -1.72 -2.03
C PRO A 16 5.29 -2.30 -1.85
N LEU A 17 4.22 -1.51 -2.03
CA LEU A 17 2.83 -1.98 -1.93
C LEU A 17 2.52 -3.09 -2.95
N MET A 18 3.07 -3.03 -4.16
CA MET A 18 2.90 -4.10 -5.15
C MET A 18 3.43 -5.46 -4.67
N LYS A 19 4.41 -5.48 -3.76
CA LYS A 19 4.95 -6.71 -3.14
C LYS A 19 4.22 -7.07 -1.85
N LEU A 20 3.86 -6.08 -1.04
CA LEU A 20 3.20 -6.29 0.26
C LEU A 20 1.76 -6.78 0.09
N LEU A 21 0.97 -6.14 -0.78
CA LEU A 21 -0.45 -6.46 -0.93
C LEU A 21 -0.72 -7.94 -1.25
N PRO A 22 0.01 -8.58 -2.20
CA PRO A 22 -0.16 -10.00 -2.48
C PRO A 22 0.15 -10.92 -1.30
N HIS A 23 1.10 -10.54 -0.44
CA HIS A 23 1.44 -11.32 0.76
C HIS A 23 0.23 -11.46 1.69
N PHE A 24 -0.59 -10.41 1.77
CA PHE A 24 -1.83 -10.39 2.57
C PHE A 24 -3.07 -10.87 1.78
N GLY A 25 -2.91 -11.38 0.56
CA GLY A 25 -4.03 -11.79 -0.31
C GLY A 25 -4.84 -10.62 -0.88
N VAL A 26 -4.27 -9.42 -0.95
CA VAL A 26 -4.88 -8.24 -1.60
C VAL A 26 -4.32 -8.10 -3.03
N HIS A 27 -5.17 -7.73 -3.99
CA HIS A 27 -4.78 -7.62 -5.40
C HIS A 27 -3.68 -6.54 -5.61
N LYS A 28 -2.54 -6.90 -6.22
CA LYS A 28 -1.36 -6.00 -6.39
C LYS A 28 -1.66 -4.64 -7.01
N TYR A 29 -2.63 -4.56 -7.93
CA TYR A 29 -3.01 -3.32 -8.61
C TYR A 29 -3.70 -2.29 -7.70
N TRP A 30 -4.15 -2.67 -6.50
CA TRP A 30 -4.57 -1.69 -5.49
C TRP A 30 -3.46 -0.75 -5.08
N ALA A 31 -2.18 -1.12 -5.27
CA ALA A 31 -1.05 -0.24 -5.05
C ALA A 31 -1.17 1.07 -5.86
N PHE A 32 -1.72 1.06 -7.08
CA PHE A 32 -1.84 2.27 -7.89
C PHE A 32 -2.80 3.32 -7.31
N ALA A 33 -3.74 2.91 -6.46
CA ALA A 33 -4.61 3.85 -5.77
C ALA A 33 -3.83 4.69 -4.72
N ALA A 34 -2.59 4.30 -4.38
CA ALA A 34 -1.67 5.06 -3.52
C ALA A 34 -1.26 6.45 -4.06
N VAL A 35 -1.63 6.79 -5.29
CA VAL A 35 -1.54 8.17 -5.81
C VAL A 35 -2.33 9.14 -4.92
N ILE A 36 -3.43 8.67 -4.32
CA ILE A 36 -4.24 9.43 -3.36
C ILE A 36 -3.66 9.22 -1.96
N PRO A 37 -3.23 10.27 -1.23
CA PRO A 37 -2.52 10.13 0.06
C PRO A 37 -3.24 9.34 1.16
N ILE A 38 -4.57 9.27 1.10
CA ILE A 38 -5.38 8.55 2.10
C ILE A 38 -5.38 7.04 1.83
N VAL A 39 -5.21 6.61 0.59
CA VAL A 39 -5.30 5.20 0.21
C VAL A 39 -4.21 4.34 0.84
N PRO A 40 -2.93 4.75 0.88
CA PRO A 40 -1.89 3.99 1.59
C PRO A 40 -2.25 3.73 3.05
N LEU A 41 -2.88 4.68 3.74
CA LEU A 41 -3.31 4.51 5.12
C LEU A 41 -4.39 3.42 5.25
N ILE A 42 -5.37 3.43 4.34
CA ILE A 42 -6.41 2.40 4.28
C ILE A 42 -5.80 1.03 3.96
N LEU A 43 -4.87 0.95 3.01
CA LEU A 43 -4.21 -0.30 2.64
C LEU A 43 -3.36 -0.84 3.80
N LEU A 44 -2.65 0.03 4.53
CA LEU A 44 -1.91 -0.34 5.74
C LEU A 44 -2.86 -0.89 6.82
N TRP A 45 -4.02 -0.26 7.02
CA TRP A 45 -5.03 -0.76 7.97
C TRP A 45 -5.53 -2.15 7.58
N VAL A 46 -5.85 -2.36 6.31
CA VAL A 46 -6.30 -3.67 5.80
C VAL A 46 -5.22 -4.74 5.99
N MET A 47 -3.95 -4.40 5.73
CA MET A 47 -2.84 -5.32 5.98
C MET A 47 -2.65 -5.61 7.47
N ALA A 48 -2.83 -4.62 8.35
CA ALA A 48 -2.76 -4.82 9.80
C ALA A 48 -3.84 -5.77 10.32
N LEU A 49 -5.09 -5.63 9.85
CA LEU A 49 -6.17 -6.57 10.19
C LEU A 49 -5.85 -7.99 9.72
N LYS A 50 -5.36 -8.13 8.48
CA LYS A 50 -4.97 -9.42 7.92
C LYS A 50 -3.77 -10.04 8.63
N LEU A 51 -2.82 -9.22 9.10
CA LEU A 51 -1.71 -9.68 9.92
C LEU A 51 -2.20 -10.26 11.25
N GLN A 52 -3.14 -9.58 11.92
CA GLN A 52 -3.74 -10.09 13.17
C GLN A 52 -4.49 -11.42 12.97
N ASP A 53 -5.17 -11.59 11.84
CA ASP A 53 -5.83 -12.86 11.50
C ASP A 53 -4.80 -13.98 11.25
N MET A 54 -3.67 -13.66 10.62
CA MET A 54 -2.58 -14.62 10.38
C MET A 54 -1.87 -15.03 11.67
N GLU A 55 -1.66 -14.11 12.62
CA GLU A 55 -1.01 -14.39 13.91
C GLU A 55 -1.92 -15.15 14.89
N ARG A 56 -3.23 -15.13 14.67
CA ARG A 56 -4.22 -15.85 15.50
C ARG A 56 -4.27 -17.36 15.18
N HIS A 57 -3.72 -17.77 14.04
CA HIS A 57 -3.71 -19.16 13.55
C HIS A 57 -2.30 -19.75 13.58
#